data_AF-A0A962ZUE3-F1
#
_entry.id   AF-A0A962ZUE3-F1
#
_cell.length_a   1.000
_cell.length_b   1.000
_cell.length_c   1.000
_cell.angle_alpha   90.00
_cell.angle_beta   90.00
_cell.angle_gamma   90.00
#
_symmetry.space_group_name_H-M   'P 1'
#
loop_
_entity.id
_entity.type
_entity.pdbx_description
1 polymer ?
#
loop_
_entity_poly.entity_id
_entity_poly.type
_entity_poly.pdbx_seq_one_letter_code
_entity_poly.pdbx_strand_id
1 'polypeptide(L)'
;MARKKRDFTTFNLSFLDIMSCGFGAVVLVFLIIDHSLKTESKELNRDLLSEVNLLQEDVRDGEEGLVKLRNTLSEVDMQMVEAQGRATRITEEIDRYEALIAGLRRDGFTEREDIEALKAEIQSLEQEVKKLREAAARESGSSAREFIGDGNRQYLTGINLGGRNIAILLDVSASMLADKLVNIIRLRNMGQAVQRKADKWTRALATVDWLTAQLPVSSKYQVITFNTKAAPALANTGDKWLEVANQAQLEQVSSELRKLTPSGGTSLHNAFTALQALSPAPDN
;
A
#
# COMPACT_ATOMS: atom_id res chain seq x y z
N MET A 1 -61.94 -45.10 75.49
CA MET A 1 -62.38 -44.62 74.16
C MET A 1 -61.17 -44.08 73.41
N ALA A 2 -60.69 -44.80 72.40
CA ALA A 2 -59.51 -44.38 71.62
C ALA A 2 -59.93 -43.34 70.56
N ARG A 3 -59.33 -42.15 70.61
CA ARG A 3 -59.59 -41.04 69.69
C ARG A 3 -58.97 -41.35 68.32
N LYS A 4 -59.78 -41.43 67.27
CA LYS A 4 -59.33 -41.64 65.88
C LYS A 4 -58.39 -40.50 65.46
N LYS A 5 -57.12 -40.82 65.19
CA LYS A 5 -56.15 -39.87 64.61
C LYS A 5 -56.62 -39.51 63.19
N ARG A 6 -56.57 -38.22 62.84
CA ARG A 6 -56.87 -37.74 61.48
C ARG A 6 -55.81 -38.31 60.53
N ASP A 7 -56.26 -38.92 59.44
CA ASP A 7 -55.38 -39.43 58.39
C ASP A 7 -54.61 -38.28 57.75
N PHE A 8 -53.30 -38.44 57.65
CA PHE A 8 -52.39 -37.47 57.05
C PHE A 8 -52.50 -37.56 55.54
N THR A 9 -53.29 -36.67 54.93
CA THR A 9 -53.34 -36.52 53.48
C THR A 9 -52.15 -35.67 53.03
N THR A 10 -51.30 -36.23 52.18
CA THR A 10 -50.09 -35.60 51.63
C THR A 10 -50.37 -34.37 50.76
N PHE A 11 -51.62 -34.12 50.38
CA PHE A 11 -52.08 -32.91 49.71
C PHE A 11 -52.93 -32.05 50.67
N ASN A 12 -52.29 -31.18 51.44
CA ASN A 12 -52.94 -30.16 52.28
C ASN A 12 -53.02 -28.83 51.52
N LEU A 13 -54.03 -28.00 51.78
CA LEU A 13 -54.24 -26.67 51.18
C LEU A 13 -52.98 -25.78 51.29
N SER A 14 -52.23 -25.89 52.39
CA SER A 14 -50.99 -25.15 52.61
C SER A 14 -49.81 -25.59 51.73
N PHE A 15 -49.84 -26.81 51.17
CA PHE A 15 -48.84 -27.25 50.17
C PHE A 15 -49.12 -26.59 48.81
N LEU A 16 -50.39 -26.45 48.43
CA LEU A 16 -50.80 -25.77 47.19
C LEU A 16 -50.42 -24.29 47.22
N ASP A 17 -50.54 -23.65 48.38
CA ASP A 17 -50.20 -22.23 48.57
C ASP A 17 -48.68 -21.97 48.45
N ILE A 18 -47.84 -22.81 49.05
CA ILE A 18 -46.37 -22.72 48.94
C ILE A 18 -45.90 -23.00 47.50
N MET A 19 -46.48 -24.00 46.84
CA MET A 19 -46.13 -24.32 45.45
C MET A 19 -46.62 -23.23 44.48
N SER A 20 -47.79 -22.63 44.72
CA SER A 20 -48.31 -21.52 43.93
C SER A 20 -47.47 -20.25 44.10
N CYS A 21 -47.06 -19.92 45.33
CA CYS A 21 -46.17 -18.79 45.61
C CYS A 21 -44.78 -18.98 44.98
N GLY A 22 -44.20 -20.19 45.09
CA GLY A 22 -42.91 -20.51 44.49
C GLY A 22 -42.95 -20.47 42.96
N PHE A 23 -44.00 -21.01 42.35
CA PHE A 23 -44.20 -20.96 40.91
C PHE A 23 -44.37 -19.52 40.41
N GLY A 24 -45.15 -18.70 41.13
CA GLY A 24 -45.33 -17.28 40.78
C GLY A 24 -44.02 -16.50 40.77
N ALA A 25 -43.15 -16.71 41.76
CA ALA A 25 -41.83 -16.06 41.81
C ALA A 25 -40.94 -16.45 40.62
N VAL A 26 -40.93 -17.73 40.22
CA VAL A 26 -40.15 -18.21 39.07
C VAL A 26 -40.66 -17.60 37.76
N VAL A 27 -41.98 -17.54 37.57
CA VAL A 27 -42.60 -16.91 36.38
C VAL A 27 -42.24 -15.43 36.30
N LEU A 28 -42.23 -14.72 37.43
CA LEU A 28 -41.94 -13.29 37.48
C LEU A 28 -40.45 -13.03 37.16
N VAL A 29 -39.53 -13.84 37.69
CA VAL A 29 -38.11 -13.77 37.33
C VAL A 29 -37.89 -14.06 35.84
N PHE A 30 -38.56 -15.08 35.29
CA PHE A 30 -38.48 -15.40 33.87
C PHE A 30 -38.95 -14.23 32.99
N LEU A 31 -40.07 -13.60 33.32
CA LEU A 31 -40.59 -12.44 32.58
C LEU A 31 -39.65 -11.24 32.63
N ILE A 32 -39.03 -10.96 33.78
CA ILE A 32 -38.06 -9.87 33.91
C ILE A 32 -36.84 -10.13 33.03
N ILE A 33 -36.30 -11.36 33.04
CA ILE A 33 -35.14 -11.74 32.22
C ILE A 33 -35.48 -11.65 30.73
N ASP A 34 -36.61 -12.21 30.30
CA ASP A 34 -37.04 -12.17 28.89
C ASP A 34 -37.27 -10.74 28.40
N HIS A 35 -37.89 -9.88 29.21
CA HIS A 35 -38.06 -8.47 28.87
C HIS A 35 -36.71 -7.75 28.78
N SER A 36 -35.82 -7.94 29.77
CA SER A 36 -34.48 -7.34 29.79
C SER A 36 -33.66 -7.71 28.55
N LEU A 37 -33.65 -8.99 28.19
CA LEU A 37 -32.96 -9.49 26.99
C LEU A 37 -33.54 -8.90 25.70
N LYS A 38 -34.87 -8.77 25.62
CA LYS A 38 -35.53 -8.16 24.47
C LYS A 38 -35.22 -6.67 24.35
N THR A 39 -35.19 -5.93 25.46
CA THR A 39 -34.83 -4.50 25.44
C THR A 39 -33.37 -4.30 25.04
N GLU A 40 -32.44 -5.05 25.64
CA GLU A 40 -31.01 -4.97 25.31
C GLU A 40 -30.74 -5.33 23.85
N SER A 41 -31.39 -6.37 23.32
CA SER A 41 -31.27 -6.74 21.91
C SER A 41 -31.78 -5.66 20.94
N LYS A 42 -32.83 -4.91 21.34
CA LYS A 42 -33.42 -3.86 20.49
C LYS A 42 -32.53 -2.62 20.46
N GLU A 43 -31.96 -2.24 21.60
CA GLU A 43 -31.01 -1.12 21.69
C GLU A 43 -29.74 -1.44 20.92
N LEU A 44 -29.12 -2.60 21.14
CA LEU A 44 -27.93 -3.03 20.41
C LEU A 44 -28.16 -3.07 18.89
N ASN A 45 -29.32 -3.55 18.44
CA ASN A 45 -29.67 -3.58 17.02
C ASN A 45 -29.84 -2.16 16.44
N ARG A 46 -30.46 -1.25 17.19
CA ARG A 46 -30.61 0.16 16.76
C ARG A 46 -29.26 0.87 16.60
N ASP A 47 -28.34 0.64 17.54
CA ASP A 47 -27.01 1.26 17.51
C ASP A 47 -26.17 0.67 16.37
N LEU A 48 -26.20 -0.66 16.17
CA LEU A 48 -25.54 -1.32 15.03
C LEU A 48 -26.08 -0.82 13.68
N LEU A 49 -27.40 -0.63 13.55
CA LEU A 49 -27.99 -0.08 12.33
C LEU A 49 -27.56 1.37 12.08
N SER A 50 -27.38 2.16 13.14
CA SER A 50 -26.90 3.55 13.03
C SER A 50 -25.44 3.59 12.59
N GLU A 51 -24.59 2.71 13.13
CA GLU A 51 -23.19 2.56 12.71
C GLU A 51 -23.07 2.11 11.26
N VAL A 52 -23.89 1.15 10.84
CA VAL A 52 -23.93 0.68 9.44
C VAL A 52 -24.33 1.82 8.50
N ASN A 53 -25.31 2.65 8.88
CA ASN A 53 -25.71 3.81 8.08
C ASN A 53 -24.58 4.84 7.95
N LEU A 54 -23.87 5.14 9.04
CA LEU A 54 -22.73 6.07 9.02
C LEU A 54 -21.60 5.54 8.11
N LEU A 55 -21.26 4.26 8.24
CA LEU A 55 -20.25 3.62 7.39
C LEU A 55 -20.67 3.58 5.91
N GLN A 56 -21.96 3.40 5.62
CA GLN A 56 -22.47 3.46 4.25
C GLN A 56 -22.36 4.88 3.66
N GLU A 57 -22.57 5.91 4.47
CA GLU A 57 -22.37 7.30 4.08
C GLU A 57 -20.89 7.58 3.78
N ASP A 58 -19.98 7.15 4.67
CA ASP A 58 -18.53 7.28 4.45
C ASP A 58 -18.06 6.56 3.16
N VAL A 59 -18.60 5.36 2.89
CA VAL A 59 -18.31 4.63 1.66
C VAL A 59 -18.79 5.40 0.44
N ARG A 60 -20.02 5.93 0.47
CA ARG A 60 -20.57 6.72 -0.64
C ARG A 60 -19.73 7.97 -0.91
N ASP A 61 -19.38 8.71 0.13
CA ASP A 61 -18.57 9.92 0.02
C ASP A 61 -17.15 9.58 -0.49
N GLY A 62 -16.59 8.46 -0.05
CA GLY A 62 -15.34 7.91 -0.57
C GLY A 62 -15.40 7.52 -2.06
N GLU A 63 -16.48 6.88 -2.49
CA GLU A 63 -16.71 6.54 -3.90
C GLU A 63 -16.84 7.79 -4.79
N GLU A 64 -17.58 8.81 -4.32
CA GLU A 64 -17.66 10.10 -5.02
C GLU A 64 -16.30 10.80 -5.10
N GLY A 65 -15.53 10.78 -4.00
CA GLY A 65 -14.18 11.30 -3.96
C GLY A 65 -13.26 10.60 -4.97
N LEU A 66 -13.34 9.27 -5.05
CA LEU A 66 -12.56 8.46 -5.99
C LEU A 66 -12.87 8.82 -7.45
N VAL A 67 -14.14 9.02 -7.79
CA VAL A 67 -14.54 9.44 -9.14
C VAL A 67 -13.99 10.82 -9.47
N LYS A 68 -14.08 11.78 -8.55
CA LYS A 68 -13.51 13.12 -8.72
C LYS A 68 -12.00 13.07 -8.97
N LEU A 69 -11.28 12.34 -8.13
CA LEU A 69 -9.82 12.14 -8.25
C LEU A 69 -9.41 11.50 -9.57
N ARG A 70 -10.17 10.50 -10.03
CA ARG A 70 -9.92 9.84 -11.32
C ARG A 70 -10.13 10.79 -12.49
N ASN A 71 -11.17 11.62 -12.44
CA ASN A 71 -11.43 12.62 -13.48
C ASN A 71 -10.33 13.68 -13.52
N THR A 72 -9.89 14.18 -12.36
CA THR A 72 -8.80 15.14 -12.29
C THR A 72 -7.48 14.54 -12.79
N LEU A 73 -7.19 13.27 -12.48
CA LEU A 73 -5.99 12.59 -12.98
C LEU A 73 -6.03 12.47 -14.51
N SER A 74 -7.17 12.03 -15.06
CA SER A 74 -7.33 11.90 -16.51
C SER A 74 -7.22 13.25 -17.24
N GLU A 75 -7.64 14.34 -16.60
CA GLU A 75 -7.50 15.69 -17.14
C GLU A 75 -6.03 16.14 -17.16
N VAL A 76 -5.30 15.90 -16.06
CA VAL A 76 -3.86 16.21 -15.95
C VAL A 76 -3.05 15.38 -16.95
N ASP A 77 -3.34 14.09 -17.11
CA ASP A 77 -2.67 13.23 -18.11
C ASP A 77 -2.86 13.78 -19.53
N MET A 78 -4.06 14.25 -19.87
CA MET A 78 -4.32 14.85 -21.18
C MET A 78 -3.53 16.15 -21.38
N GLN A 79 -3.47 17.00 -20.35
CA GLN A 79 -2.67 18.23 -20.38
C GLN A 79 -1.17 17.93 -20.54
N MET A 80 -0.67 16.88 -19.88
CA MET A 80 0.72 16.44 -20.00
C MET A 80 1.04 15.97 -21.43
N VAL A 81 0.18 15.13 -22.02
CA VAL A 81 0.34 14.67 -23.41
C VAL A 81 0.33 15.86 -24.38
N GLU A 82 -0.56 16.84 -24.16
CA GLU A 82 -0.62 18.04 -24.99
C GLU A 82 0.66 18.89 -24.86
N ALA A 83 1.14 19.10 -23.63
CA ALA A 83 2.36 19.84 -23.36
C ALA A 83 3.60 19.17 -23.99
N GLN A 84 3.70 17.84 -23.90
CA GLN A 84 4.76 17.08 -24.56
C GLN A 84 4.67 17.21 -26.09
N GLY A 85 3.47 17.10 -26.67
CA GLY A 85 3.27 17.28 -28.11
C GLY A 85 3.64 18.68 -28.61
N ARG A 86 3.37 19.73 -27.81
CA ARG A 86 3.84 21.10 -28.10
C ARG A 86 5.36 21.19 -28.05
N ALA A 87 5.99 20.61 -27.02
CA ALA A 87 7.45 20.61 -26.90
C ALA A 87 8.14 19.91 -28.09
N THR A 88 7.58 18.80 -28.59
CA THR A 88 8.08 18.12 -29.79
C THR A 88 8.01 19.02 -31.02
N ARG A 89 6.86 19.68 -31.28
CA ARG A 89 6.71 20.60 -32.41
C ARG A 89 7.69 21.77 -32.36
N ILE A 90 7.89 22.35 -31.18
CA ILE A 90 8.86 23.45 -30.99
C ILE A 90 10.29 22.96 -31.27
N THR A 91 10.63 21.74 -30.85
CA THR A 91 11.96 21.15 -31.14
C THR A 91 12.16 20.98 -32.66
N GLU A 92 11.14 20.51 -33.38
CA GLU A 92 11.19 20.42 -34.85
C GLU A 92 11.28 21.80 -35.56
N GLU A 93 10.75 22.86 -34.94
CA GLU A 93 10.93 24.24 -35.42
C GLU A 93 12.36 24.74 -35.18
N ILE A 94 12.94 24.46 -34.01
CA ILE A 94 14.34 24.76 -33.70
C ILE A 94 15.27 24.10 -34.73
N ASP A 95 15.11 22.80 -34.99
CA ASP A 95 15.94 22.06 -35.95
C ASP A 95 15.86 22.67 -37.36
N ARG A 96 14.67 23.14 -37.76
CA ARG A 96 14.45 23.84 -39.04
C ARG A 96 15.17 25.18 -39.09
N TYR A 97 15.09 25.98 -38.02
CA TYR A 97 15.81 27.26 -37.95
C TYR A 97 17.33 27.08 -37.92
N GLU A 98 17.85 26.07 -37.22
CA GLU A 98 19.27 25.74 -37.24
C GLU A 98 19.75 25.38 -38.64
N ALA A 99 18.98 24.56 -39.37
CA ALA A 99 19.29 24.19 -40.74
C ALA A 99 19.27 25.41 -41.70
N LEU A 100 18.31 26.32 -41.50
CA LEU A 100 18.22 27.58 -42.25
C LEU A 100 19.44 28.47 -42.01
N ILE A 101 19.83 28.67 -40.75
CA ILE A 101 21.03 29.42 -40.38
C ILE A 101 22.28 28.79 -41.00
N ALA A 102 22.40 27.46 -40.98
CA ALA A 102 23.53 26.74 -41.59
C ALA A 102 23.55 26.84 -43.13
N GLY A 103 22.38 26.97 -43.78
CA GLY A 103 22.26 27.30 -45.20
C GLY A 103 22.72 28.72 -45.51
N LEU A 104 22.16 29.72 -44.83
CA LEU A 104 22.48 31.14 -44.99
C LEU A 104 23.98 31.42 -44.80
N ARG A 105 24.61 30.78 -43.81
CA ARG A 105 26.07 30.87 -43.59
C ARG A 105 26.90 30.31 -44.74
N ARG A 106 26.44 29.24 -45.40
CA ARG A 106 27.13 28.63 -46.56
C ARG A 106 27.01 29.49 -47.81
N ASP A 107 25.88 30.17 -47.98
CA ASP A 107 25.59 31.02 -49.14
C ASP A 107 26.25 32.41 -49.04
N GLY A 108 27.04 32.67 -47.98
CA GLY A 108 27.82 33.90 -47.82
C GLY A 108 27.00 35.11 -47.35
N PHE A 109 25.74 34.91 -46.95
CA PHE A 109 24.94 35.95 -46.31
C PHE A 109 25.56 36.28 -44.94
N THR A 110 26.06 37.50 -44.81
CA THR A 110 26.78 38.03 -43.62
C THR A 110 26.01 39.15 -42.92
N GLU A 111 24.72 39.30 -43.21
CA GLU A 111 23.82 40.16 -42.45
C GLU A 111 23.69 39.58 -41.04
N ARG A 112 24.55 40.10 -40.14
CA ARG A 112 24.63 39.67 -38.74
C ARG A 112 23.29 39.80 -38.03
N GLU A 113 22.48 40.81 -38.36
CA GLU A 113 21.21 41.07 -37.68
C GLU A 113 20.21 39.92 -37.83
N ASP A 114 19.99 39.40 -39.04
CA ASP A 114 19.03 38.30 -39.26
C ASP A 114 19.46 36.99 -38.60
N ILE A 115 20.76 36.67 -38.65
CA ILE A 115 21.31 35.48 -38.01
C ILE A 115 21.24 35.60 -36.48
N GLU A 116 21.50 36.78 -35.92
CA GLU A 116 21.37 37.00 -34.47
C GLU A 116 19.90 37.03 -34.02
N ALA A 117 18.97 37.54 -34.84
CA ALA A 117 17.53 37.46 -34.58
C ALA A 117 17.04 36.02 -34.52
N LEU A 118 17.40 35.18 -35.51
CA LEU A 118 17.04 33.76 -35.53
C LEU A 118 17.63 32.98 -34.34
N LYS A 119 18.86 33.30 -33.92
CA LYS A 119 19.45 32.71 -32.70
C LYS A 119 18.70 33.11 -31.44
N ALA A 120 18.28 34.37 -31.33
CA ALA A 120 17.50 34.85 -30.19
C ALA A 120 16.14 34.15 -30.13
N GLU A 121 15.52 33.90 -31.29
CA GLU A 121 14.28 33.14 -31.40
C GLU A 121 14.48 31.67 -30.97
N ILE A 122 15.53 31.00 -31.43
CA ILE A 122 15.88 29.64 -30.97
C ILE A 122 16.05 29.59 -29.46
N GLN A 123 16.80 30.53 -28.86
CA GLN A 123 16.98 30.57 -27.41
C GLN A 123 15.66 30.75 -26.65
N SER A 124 14.73 31.52 -27.19
CA SER A 124 13.41 31.70 -26.59
C SER A 124 12.59 30.39 -26.62
N LEU A 125 12.63 29.67 -27.75
CA LEU A 125 11.95 28.39 -27.95
C LEU A 125 12.57 27.28 -27.08
N GLU A 126 13.90 27.25 -26.92
CA GLU A 126 14.59 26.32 -26.02
C GLU A 126 14.16 26.52 -24.56
N GLN A 127 14.01 27.78 -24.12
CA GLN A 127 13.50 28.09 -22.78
C GLN A 127 12.05 27.66 -22.60
N GLU A 128 11.22 27.79 -23.63
CA GLU A 128 9.83 27.34 -23.60
C GLU A 128 9.73 25.81 -23.50
N VAL A 129 10.50 25.07 -24.31
CA VAL A 129 10.60 23.60 -24.24
C VAL A 129 11.06 23.16 -22.84
N LYS A 130 12.04 23.85 -22.26
CA LYS A 130 12.52 23.55 -20.90
C LYS A 130 11.41 23.72 -19.87
N LYS A 131 10.65 24.82 -19.93
CA LYS A 131 9.51 25.05 -19.01
C LYS A 131 8.42 23.99 -19.17
N LEU A 132 8.08 23.61 -20.41
CA LEU A 132 7.08 22.57 -20.69
C LEU A 132 7.52 21.21 -20.16
N ARG A 133 8.80 20.85 -20.33
CA ARG A 133 9.36 19.60 -19.79
C ARG A 133 9.44 19.59 -18.27
N GLU A 134 9.81 20.70 -17.64
CA GLU A 134 9.83 20.81 -16.18
C GLU A 134 8.42 20.76 -15.57
N ALA A 135 7.41 21.34 -16.22
CA ALA A 135 6.02 21.22 -15.80
C ALA A 135 5.54 19.75 -15.88
N ALA A 136 5.79 19.10 -17.02
CA ALA A 136 5.47 17.69 -17.21
C ALA A 136 6.21 16.76 -16.23
N ALA A 137 7.47 17.07 -15.88
CA ALA A 137 8.25 16.27 -14.92
C ALA A 137 7.84 16.48 -13.45
N ARG A 138 7.20 17.60 -13.11
CA ARG A 138 6.63 17.80 -11.76
C ARG A 138 5.30 17.06 -11.60
N GLU A 139 4.53 16.94 -12.69
CA GLU A 139 3.23 16.25 -12.70
C GLU A 139 3.38 14.74 -12.91
N SER A 140 4.35 14.31 -13.72
CA SER A 140 4.71 12.90 -13.90
C SER A 140 5.79 12.53 -12.90
N GLY A 141 5.40 11.92 -11.77
CA GLY A 141 6.34 11.41 -10.78
C GLY A 141 7.45 10.57 -11.44
N SER A 142 8.69 11.00 -11.30
CA SER A 142 9.84 10.49 -12.04
C SER A 142 10.10 9.00 -11.79
N SER A 143 9.80 8.14 -12.78
CA SER A 143 10.17 6.71 -12.77
C SER A 143 11.44 6.49 -13.61
N ALA A 144 12.38 5.71 -13.07
CA ALA A 144 13.68 5.44 -13.67
C ALA A 144 13.69 4.29 -14.70
N ARG A 145 12.57 3.58 -14.90
CA ARG A 145 12.40 2.58 -15.96
C ARG A 145 10.93 2.49 -16.39
N GLU A 146 10.72 2.32 -17.68
CA GLU A 146 9.41 2.05 -18.28
C GLU A 146 9.07 0.57 -18.07
N PHE A 147 8.24 0.27 -17.06
CA PHE A 147 7.68 -1.06 -16.85
C PHE A 147 6.29 -1.11 -17.51
N ILE A 148 6.21 -1.68 -18.70
CA ILE A 148 4.93 -2.00 -19.36
C ILE A 148 4.42 -3.31 -18.75
N GLY A 149 3.70 -3.19 -17.64
CA GLY A 149 2.94 -4.27 -17.03
C GLY A 149 1.45 -4.04 -17.27
N ASP A 150 0.78 -5.03 -17.85
CA ASP A 150 -0.66 -5.01 -18.11
C ASP A 150 -1.44 -4.85 -16.79
N GLY A 151 -2.03 -3.67 -16.59
CA GLY A 151 -2.90 -3.34 -15.45
C GLY A 151 -2.39 -2.20 -14.57
N ASN A 152 -3.04 -1.03 -14.73
CA ASN A 152 -2.99 0.11 -13.81
C ASN A 152 -2.97 -0.33 -12.34
N ARG A 153 -1.80 -0.20 -11.67
CA ARG A 153 -1.68 -0.32 -10.22
C ARG A 153 -0.76 0.75 -9.66
N GLN A 154 -1.22 2.00 -9.76
CA GLN A 154 -0.74 3.10 -8.93
C GLN A 154 -1.54 3.08 -7.61
N TYR A 155 -1.21 2.19 -6.67
CA TYR A 155 -1.86 2.15 -5.35
C TYR A 155 -0.86 2.36 -4.22
N LEU A 156 -0.17 3.50 -4.22
CA LEU A 156 0.55 3.98 -3.04
C LEU A 156 0.47 5.52 -2.97
N THR A 157 -0.74 6.07 -2.91
CA THR A 157 -0.93 7.44 -2.42
C THR A 157 -0.55 7.48 -0.93
N GLY A 158 0.68 7.88 -0.63
CA GLY A 158 1.14 8.07 0.77
C GLY A 158 2.56 7.60 1.10
N ILE A 159 3.22 6.82 0.23
CA ILE A 159 4.65 6.50 0.42
C ILE A 159 5.47 7.49 -0.41
N ASN A 160 6.15 8.42 0.27
CA ASN A 160 7.09 9.32 -0.39
C ASN A 160 8.36 8.54 -0.69
N LEU A 161 8.54 8.03 -1.91
CA LEU A 161 9.76 7.34 -2.33
C LEU A 161 10.83 8.38 -2.72
N GLY A 162 11.49 8.97 -1.72
CA GLY A 162 12.49 10.01 -1.92
C GLY A 162 13.55 10.00 -0.83
N GLY A 163 14.82 10.18 -1.20
CA GLY A 163 15.93 10.07 -0.25
C GLY A 163 17.23 9.70 -0.95
N ARG A 164 18.35 9.85 -0.25
CA ARG A 164 19.68 9.42 -0.73
C ARG A 164 19.99 8.01 -0.25
N ASN A 165 19.41 7.54 0.86
CA ASN A 165 19.67 6.24 1.46
C ASN A 165 18.35 5.58 1.93
N ILE A 166 17.84 4.64 1.14
CA ILE A 166 16.49 4.09 1.26
C ILE A 166 16.56 2.64 1.79
N ALA A 167 15.99 2.37 2.95
CA ALA A 167 15.97 1.03 3.53
C ALA A 167 14.62 0.33 3.32
N ILE A 168 14.64 -0.89 2.78
CA ILE A 168 13.44 -1.73 2.60
C ILE A 168 13.51 -2.88 3.60
N LEU A 169 12.57 -2.89 4.56
CA LEU A 169 12.41 -3.99 5.51
C LEU A 169 11.38 -5.00 5.00
N LEU A 170 11.78 -6.26 4.83
CA LEU A 170 10.91 -7.34 4.37
C LEU A 170 10.74 -8.40 5.47
N ASP A 171 9.51 -8.57 5.95
CA ASP A 171 9.18 -9.66 6.88
C ASP A 171 9.25 -11.02 6.14
N VAL A 172 9.95 -11.99 6.73
CA VAL A 172 10.11 -13.38 6.28
C VAL A 172 9.63 -14.38 7.35
N SER A 173 8.76 -13.96 8.25
CA SER A 173 8.11 -14.81 9.25
C SER A 173 7.06 -15.73 8.64
N ALA A 174 6.66 -16.77 9.38
CA ALA A 174 5.60 -17.69 8.94
C ALA A 174 4.26 -16.97 8.66
N SER A 175 4.02 -15.79 9.25
CA SER A 175 2.82 -14.99 9.00
C SER A 175 2.71 -14.50 7.55
N MET A 176 3.81 -14.52 6.80
CA MET A 176 3.85 -14.15 5.38
C MET A 176 3.37 -15.25 4.44
N LEU A 177 3.04 -16.44 4.96
CA LEU A 177 2.47 -17.53 4.18
C LEU A 177 0.99 -17.33 3.83
N ALA A 178 0.19 -16.70 4.69
CA ALA A 178 -1.22 -16.44 4.42
C ALA A 178 -1.80 -15.38 5.38
N ASP A 179 -3.00 -14.89 5.07
CA ASP A 179 -3.71 -13.92 5.91
C ASP A 179 -4.45 -14.58 7.10
N LYS A 180 -4.85 -15.85 6.96
CA LYS A 180 -5.57 -16.61 8.00
C LYS A 180 -4.63 -17.58 8.72
N LEU A 181 -4.71 -17.63 10.06
CA LEU A 181 -3.87 -18.50 10.90
C LEU A 181 -3.92 -19.98 10.50
N VAL A 182 -5.11 -20.50 10.19
CA VAL A 182 -5.29 -21.89 9.76
C VAL A 182 -4.52 -22.18 8.47
N ASN A 183 -4.53 -21.25 7.52
CA ASN A 183 -3.81 -21.38 6.26
C ASN A 183 -2.29 -21.25 6.47
N ILE A 184 -1.85 -20.37 7.38
CA ILE A 184 -0.44 -20.27 7.77
C ILE A 184 0.05 -21.61 8.30
N ILE A 185 -0.68 -22.24 9.25
CA ILE A 185 -0.29 -23.53 9.83
C ILE A 185 -0.25 -24.62 8.75
N ARG A 186 -1.26 -24.65 7.85
CA ARG A 186 -1.31 -25.61 6.75
C ARG A 186 -0.09 -25.47 5.82
N LEU A 187 0.19 -24.26 5.34
CA LEU A 187 1.29 -24.00 4.40
C LEU A 187 2.65 -24.21 5.05
N ARG A 188 2.82 -23.81 6.31
CA ARG A 188 4.08 -23.98 7.06
C ARG A 188 4.52 -25.45 7.14
N ASN A 189 3.56 -26.36 7.17
CA ASN A 189 3.82 -27.81 7.23
C ASN A 189 3.93 -28.47 5.83
N MET A 190 3.81 -27.70 4.75
CA MET A 190 4.01 -28.18 3.37
C MET A 190 5.47 -28.02 2.92
N GLY A 191 5.83 -28.61 1.77
CA GLY A 191 7.17 -28.46 1.21
C GLY A 191 7.53 -27.00 0.89
N GLN A 192 8.82 -26.66 0.99
CA GLN A 192 9.31 -25.28 0.78
C GLN A 192 8.91 -24.70 -0.59
N ALA A 193 8.85 -25.52 -1.64
CA ALA A 193 8.43 -25.07 -2.97
C ALA A 193 6.98 -24.56 -3.00
N VAL A 194 6.10 -25.11 -2.15
CA VAL A 194 4.72 -24.64 -2.00
C VAL A 194 4.68 -23.38 -1.14
N GLN A 195 5.45 -23.34 -0.06
CA GLN A 195 5.57 -22.15 0.79
C GLN A 195 6.04 -20.91 0.02
N ARG A 196 7.03 -21.07 -0.87
CA ARG A 196 7.52 -19.96 -1.72
C ARG A 196 6.51 -19.48 -2.76
N LYS A 197 5.48 -20.27 -3.06
CA LYS A 197 4.39 -19.91 -3.97
C LYS A 197 3.17 -19.34 -3.24
N ALA A 198 3.24 -19.16 -1.92
CA ALA A 198 2.15 -18.61 -1.14
C ALA A 198 1.78 -17.19 -1.62
N ASP A 199 0.48 -16.92 -1.80
CA ASP A 199 -0.01 -15.67 -2.41
C ASP A 199 0.41 -14.41 -1.66
N LYS A 200 0.47 -14.45 -0.32
CA LYS A 200 0.93 -13.31 0.48
C LYS A 200 2.43 -13.07 0.31
N TRP A 201 3.21 -14.14 0.23
CA TRP A 201 4.65 -14.06 0.04
C TRP A 201 5.03 -13.58 -1.37
N THR A 202 4.40 -14.12 -2.40
CA THR A 202 4.63 -13.69 -3.79
C THR A 202 4.23 -12.24 -4.00
N ARG A 203 3.12 -11.77 -3.38
CA ARG A 203 2.75 -10.35 -3.37
C ARG A 203 3.79 -9.46 -2.69
N ALA A 204 4.33 -9.89 -1.54
CA ALA A 204 5.37 -9.13 -0.84
C ALA A 204 6.64 -8.99 -1.69
N LEU A 205 7.09 -10.07 -2.34
CA LEU A 205 8.22 -10.03 -3.26
C LEU A 205 7.97 -9.12 -4.47
N ALA A 206 6.78 -9.21 -5.07
CA ALA A 206 6.40 -8.32 -6.18
C ALA A 206 6.37 -6.84 -5.75
N THR A 207 6.01 -6.57 -4.49
CA THR A 207 6.03 -5.20 -3.94
C THR A 207 7.47 -4.71 -3.78
N VAL A 208 8.40 -5.55 -3.33
CA VAL A 208 9.83 -5.18 -3.26
C VAL A 208 10.39 -4.94 -4.66
N ASP A 209 10.09 -5.82 -5.62
CA ASP A 209 10.48 -5.65 -7.02
C ASP A 209 9.94 -4.31 -7.58
N TRP A 210 8.69 -3.96 -7.28
CA TRP A 210 8.09 -2.68 -7.68
C TRP A 210 8.75 -1.48 -6.97
N LEU A 211 8.98 -1.56 -5.65
CA LEU A 211 9.61 -0.47 -4.88
C LEU A 211 11.01 -0.18 -5.40
N THR A 212 11.80 -1.23 -5.62
CA THR A 212 13.16 -1.12 -6.13
C THR A 212 13.23 -0.54 -7.54
N ALA A 213 12.22 -0.79 -8.38
CA ALA A 213 12.11 -0.21 -9.72
C ALA A 213 11.79 1.31 -9.71
N GLN A 214 11.15 1.79 -8.65
CA GLN A 214 10.76 3.19 -8.51
C GLN A 214 11.84 4.05 -7.82
N LEU A 215 12.93 3.46 -7.34
CA LEU A 215 13.97 4.21 -6.64
C LEU A 215 14.72 5.18 -7.57
N PRO A 216 15.09 6.39 -7.09
CA PRO A 216 15.93 7.30 -7.85
C PRO A 216 17.29 6.68 -8.19
N VAL A 217 17.75 6.79 -9.43
CA VAL A 217 19.05 6.22 -9.88
C VAL A 217 20.26 6.75 -9.11
N SER A 218 20.16 7.96 -8.55
CA SER A 218 21.19 8.61 -7.75
C SER A 218 21.15 8.23 -6.27
N SER A 219 20.13 7.46 -5.85
CA SER A 219 19.98 7.00 -4.47
C SER A 219 20.73 5.69 -4.23
N LYS A 220 20.91 5.38 -2.95
CA LYS A 220 21.38 4.10 -2.48
C LYS A 220 20.26 3.38 -1.75
N TYR A 221 20.31 2.05 -1.78
CA TYR A 221 19.29 1.21 -1.19
C TYR A 221 19.90 0.08 -0.36
N GLN A 222 19.12 -0.46 0.56
CA GLN A 222 19.43 -1.72 1.22
C GLN A 222 18.14 -2.46 1.52
N VAL A 223 18.12 -3.77 1.26
CA VAL A 223 16.98 -4.64 1.58
C VAL A 223 17.38 -5.52 2.77
N ILE A 224 16.67 -5.38 3.89
CA ILE A 224 16.87 -6.18 5.09
C ILE A 224 15.68 -7.10 5.25
N THR A 225 15.94 -8.40 5.31
CA THR A 225 14.93 -9.40 5.62
C THR A 225 14.92 -9.67 7.12
N PHE A 226 13.74 -9.83 7.72
CA PHE A 226 13.64 -10.10 9.14
C PHE A 226 12.55 -11.10 9.51
N ASN A 227 12.82 -11.89 10.54
CA ASN A 227 11.85 -12.70 11.26
C ASN A 227 12.22 -12.60 12.77
N THR A 228 12.49 -13.71 13.44
CA THR A 228 13.21 -13.71 14.73
C THR A 228 14.66 -13.20 14.65
N LYS A 229 15.26 -13.11 13.46
CA LYS A 229 16.59 -12.53 13.19
C LYS A 229 16.47 -11.55 12.03
N ALA A 230 17.40 -10.61 11.91
CA ALA A 230 17.50 -9.71 10.76
C ALA A 230 18.79 -9.98 10.00
N ALA A 231 18.73 -9.96 8.67
CA ALA A 231 19.86 -10.15 7.78
C ALA A 231 19.67 -9.39 6.47
N PRO A 232 20.75 -8.87 5.85
CA PRO A 232 20.66 -8.27 4.52
C PRO A 232 20.22 -9.33 3.49
N ALA A 233 19.46 -8.90 2.48
CA ALA A 233 19.03 -9.77 1.39
C ALA A 233 20.22 -10.32 0.59
N LEU A 234 21.28 -9.52 0.44
CA LEU A 234 22.53 -9.94 -0.18
C LEU A 234 23.61 -10.19 0.88
N ALA A 235 24.23 -11.36 0.83
CA ALA A 235 25.31 -11.71 1.77
C ALA A 235 26.45 -10.68 1.72
N ASN A 236 27.07 -10.41 2.87
CA ASN A 236 28.20 -9.48 3.03
C ASN A 236 27.89 -7.99 2.71
N THR A 237 26.61 -7.61 2.71
CA THR A 237 26.19 -6.21 2.50
C THR A 237 25.62 -5.53 3.74
N GLY A 238 25.58 -6.20 4.90
CA GLY A 238 24.85 -5.76 6.10
C GLY A 238 25.12 -4.32 6.53
N ASP A 239 26.35 -3.84 6.36
CA ASP A 239 26.77 -2.50 6.79
C ASP A 239 26.97 -1.53 5.60
N LYS A 240 26.54 -1.91 4.40
CA LYS A 240 26.82 -1.18 3.15
C LYS A 240 25.53 -0.83 2.42
N TRP A 241 25.55 0.38 1.90
CA TRP A 241 24.56 0.88 0.96
C TRP A 241 24.88 0.40 -0.46
N LEU A 242 23.87 -0.15 -1.15
CA LEU A 242 23.96 -0.57 -2.56
C LEU A 242 23.51 0.55 -3.48
N GLU A 243 24.08 0.64 -4.67
CA GLU A 243 23.72 1.69 -5.63
C GLU A 243 22.58 1.24 -6.53
N VAL A 244 21.52 2.05 -6.64
CA VAL A 244 20.36 1.75 -7.50
C VAL A 244 20.76 1.66 -8.98
N ALA A 245 21.76 2.44 -9.41
CA ALA A 245 22.29 2.38 -10.76
C ALA A 245 22.85 0.99 -11.15
N ASN A 246 23.19 0.13 -10.18
CA ASN A 246 23.69 -1.21 -10.44
C ASN A 246 22.56 -2.22 -10.65
N GLN A 247 22.08 -2.30 -11.90
CA GLN A 247 20.97 -3.18 -12.30
C GLN A 247 21.25 -4.67 -12.04
N ALA A 248 22.50 -5.12 -12.22
CA ALA A 248 22.86 -6.52 -11.97
C ALA A 248 22.74 -6.88 -10.48
N GLN A 249 23.09 -5.96 -9.58
CA GLN A 249 22.90 -6.16 -8.14
C GLN A 249 21.42 -6.20 -7.75
N LEU A 250 20.59 -5.35 -8.35
CA LEU A 250 19.13 -5.37 -8.12
C LEU A 250 18.50 -6.71 -8.52
N GLU A 251 18.87 -7.23 -9.69
CA GLU A 251 18.43 -8.56 -10.14
C GLU A 251 18.91 -9.68 -9.22
N GLN A 252 20.14 -9.57 -8.71
CA GLN A 252 20.69 -10.52 -7.75
C GLN A 252 19.90 -10.50 -6.43
N VAL A 253 19.56 -9.32 -5.91
CA VAL A 253 18.72 -9.17 -4.71
C VAL A 253 17.36 -9.84 -4.91
N SER A 254 16.67 -9.54 -6.02
CA SER A 254 15.37 -10.16 -6.33
C SER A 254 15.47 -11.70 -6.41
N SER A 255 16.53 -12.21 -7.03
CA SER A 255 16.79 -13.65 -7.13
C SER A 255 17.02 -14.31 -5.76
N GLU A 256 17.83 -13.70 -4.88
CA GLU A 256 18.06 -14.20 -3.53
C GLU A 256 16.79 -14.18 -2.68
N LEU A 257 16.00 -13.11 -2.74
CA LEU A 257 14.74 -13.01 -2.03
C LEU A 257 13.76 -14.13 -2.43
N ARG A 258 13.68 -14.48 -3.72
CA ARG A 258 12.83 -15.57 -4.22
C ARG A 258 13.26 -16.97 -3.74
N LYS A 259 14.50 -17.13 -3.28
CA LYS A 259 14.99 -18.39 -2.69
C LYS A 259 14.57 -18.54 -1.23
N LEU A 260 14.29 -17.44 -0.53
CA LEU A 260 13.91 -17.45 0.87
C LEU A 260 12.54 -18.11 1.06
N THR A 261 12.40 -18.78 2.21
CA THR A 261 11.15 -19.44 2.60
C THR A 261 10.67 -18.85 3.92
N PRO A 262 9.45 -18.27 3.98
CA PRO A 262 8.96 -17.64 5.19
C PRO A 262 8.84 -18.63 6.35
N SER A 263 9.44 -18.30 7.50
CA SER A 263 9.50 -19.20 8.65
C SER A 263 9.77 -18.46 9.97
N GLY A 264 9.40 -19.10 11.08
CA GLY A 264 9.60 -18.53 12.42
C GLY A 264 8.61 -17.43 12.79
N GLY A 265 8.88 -16.74 13.90
CA GLY A 265 8.14 -15.56 14.37
C GLY A 265 8.64 -14.26 13.74
N THR A 266 8.05 -13.13 14.12
CA THR A 266 8.43 -11.78 13.64
C THR A 266 8.98 -10.94 14.79
N SER A 267 10.02 -10.14 14.53
CA SER A 267 10.64 -9.24 15.50
C SER A 267 11.08 -7.95 14.81
N LEU A 268 10.24 -6.92 14.91
CA LEU A 268 10.56 -5.59 14.40
C LEU A 268 11.77 -4.98 15.13
N HIS A 269 11.96 -5.29 16.41
CA HIS A 269 13.12 -4.83 17.16
C HIS A 269 14.43 -5.21 16.46
N ASN A 270 14.55 -6.47 16.02
CA ASN A 270 15.76 -6.92 15.32
C ASN A 270 15.92 -6.26 13.95
N ALA A 271 14.82 -5.96 13.26
CA ALA A 271 14.84 -5.24 11.99
C ALA A 271 15.38 -3.81 12.15
N PHE A 272 14.87 -3.06 13.14
CA PHE A 272 15.33 -1.71 13.43
C PHE A 272 16.77 -1.67 13.97
N THR A 273 17.19 -2.66 14.77
CA THR A 273 18.58 -2.78 15.21
C THR A 273 19.53 -3.00 14.02
N ALA A 274 19.16 -3.84 13.06
CA ALA A 274 19.96 -4.02 11.84
C ALA A 274 19.99 -2.75 10.98
N LEU A 275 18.88 -2.02 10.92
CA LEU A 275 18.78 -0.76 10.19
C LEU A 275 19.63 0.36 10.82
N GLN A 276 19.78 0.38 12.15
CA GLN A 276 20.69 1.29 12.86
C GLN A 276 22.18 0.99 12.63
N ALA A 277 22.54 -0.21 12.18
CA ALA A 277 23.93 -0.54 11.84
C ALA A 277 24.39 0.11 10.53
N LEU A 278 23.46 0.60 9.70
CA LEU A 278 23.78 1.30 8.45
C LEU A 278 24.30 2.72 8.73
N SER A 279 25.35 3.09 7.99
CA SER A 279 25.93 4.42 8.05
C SER A 279 26.11 5.00 6.64
N PRO A 280 25.54 6.19 6.34
CA PRO A 280 24.65 6.99 7.18
C PRO A 280 23.30 6.28 7.44
N ALA A 281 22.54 6.78 8.43
CA ALA A 281 21.19 6.29 8.69
C ALA A 281 20.28 6.50 7.45
N PRO A 282 19.26 5.63 7.24
CA PRO A 282 18.30 5.83 6.18
C PRO A 282 17.58 7.15 6.34
N ASP A 283 17.36 7.83 5.22
CA ASP A 283 16.51 9.01 5.13
C ASP A 283 15.11 8.68 4.59
N ASN A 284 14.88 7.41 4.22
CA ASN A 284 13.59 6.81 3.90
C ASN A 284 13.52 5.34 4.33
#